data_AF-A0A8H6VE08-F1
#
_entry.id   AF-A0A8H6VE08-F1
#
_cell.length_a   1.000
_cell.length_b   1.000
_cell.length_c   1.000
_cell.angle_alpha   90.00
_cell.angle_beta   90.00
_cell.angle_gamma   90.00
#
_symmetry.space_group_name_H-M   'P 1'
#
loop_
_entity.id
_entity.type
_entity.pdbx_description
1 polymer ?
#
loop_
_entity_poly.entity_id
_entity_poly.type
_entity_poly.pdbx_seq_one_letter_code
_entity_poly.pdbx_strand_id
1 'polypeptide(L)'
;MREPTEPDHYRVLGLNFRATKAQIKTTFNKLAKKWHPDKVTPSKQIEATRFFQRLRDAHDVLSDADLRKNYDANYAKIKPLWDAYERQVKVLEMKKARRAKFSQSMVVLRSATEDFSVHEHIITRRSEYMQRRLERTEADENDKRVIDMTDEESDVIYAYVNYLYENKVDTELCQKVLTFDGEFNDEGSISHQQVFLAQLLVFAEEIKDNAFFNEVVNALAMRIDTPCSQGNHVFPGGGPIQLVYEGTCDTSPARAMLVHMYAENAVEDWFSDSSDPYPTQFSYDVLRRVLKLRSPQSRGSKFYDSRKDWHKACG
;
A
#
# COMPACT_ATOMS: atom_id res chain seq x y z
N MET A 1 -5.49 13.33 -29.76
CA MET A 1 -6.93 13.24 -30.08
C MET A 1 -7.31 14.44 -30.91
N ARG A 2 -8.19 14.28 -31.89
CA ARG A 2 -8.54 15.35 -32.81
C ARG A 2 -9.97 15.80 -32.54
N GLU A 3 -10.15 17.09 -32.28
CA GLU A 3 -11.46 17.73 -32.24
C GLU A 3 -12.18 17.49 -33.58
N PRO A 4 -13.50 17.24 -33.59
CA PRO A 4 -14.25 17.12 -34.84
C PRO A 4 -14.02 18.33 -35.75
N THR A 5 -13.89 18.10 -37.05
CA THR A 5 -13.59 19.15 -38.03
C THR A 5 -14.73 20.13 -38.23
N GLU A 6 -15.98 19.66 -38.13
CA GLU A 6 -17.17 20.49 -38.25
C GLU A 6 -17.63 20.95 -36.85
N PRO A 7 -17.80 22.25 -36.60
CA PRO A 7 -18.23 22.78 -35.31
C PRO A 7 -19.73 22.51 -35.05
N ASP A 8 -20.08 22.19 -33.79
CA ASP A 8 -21.48 22.13 -33.35
C ASP A 8 -21.94 23.52 -32.86
N HIS A 9 -22.56 24.30 -33.75
CA HIS A 9 -23.00 25.67 -33.46
C HIS A 9 -24.06 25.77 -32.34
N TYR A 10 -24.97 24.79 -32.23
CA TYR A 10 -25.95 24.76 -31.15
C TYR A 10 -25.25 24.55 -29.80
N ARG A 11 -24.28 23.62 -29.77
CA ARG A 11 -23.50 23.30 -28.56
C ARG A 11 -22.59 24.44 -28.14
N VAL A 12 -21.96 25.15 -29.08
CA VAL A 12 -21.16 26.36 -28.80
C VAL A 12 -22.00 27.43 -28.09
N LEU A 13 -23.28 27.58 -28.48
CA LEU A 13 -24.22 28.50 -27.82
C LEU A 13 -24.91 27.91 -26.58
N GLY A 14 -24.68 26.64 -26.25
CA GLY A 14 -25.36 25.93 -25.16
C GLY A 14 -26.87 25.76 -25.38
N LEU A 15 -27.29 25.64 -26.64
CA LEU A 15 -28.68 25.55 -27.04
C LEU A 15 -29.05 24.16 -27.57
N ASN A 16 -30.33 23.83 -27.50
CA ASN A 16 -30.89 22.67 -28.17
C ASN A 16 -31.13 22.99 -29.66
N PHE A 17 -31.06 21.98 -30.53
CA PHE A 17 -31.44 22.04 -31.94
C PHE A 17 -32.80 22.75 -32.19
N ARG A 18 -33.77 22.59 -31.27
CA ARG A 18 -35.09 23.23 -31.35
C ARG A 18 -35.12 24.71 -30.92
N ALA A 19 -33.97 25.33 -30.68
CA ALA A 19 -33.91 26.72 -30.20
C ALA A 19 -34.52 27.72 -31.18
N THR A 20 -35.29 28.67 -30.67
CA THR A 20 -35.89 29.74 -31.47
C THR A 20 -34.86 30.82 -31.82
N LYS A 21 -35.10 31.62 -32.87
CA LYS A 21 -34.22 32.75 -33.24
C LYS A 21 -34.05 33.74 -32.07
N ALA A 22 -35.11 33.98 -31.30
CA ALA A 22 -35.05 34.83 -30.11
C ALA A 22 -34.14 34.25 -29.02
N GLN A 23 -34.16 32.93 -28.81
CA GLN A 23 -33.26 32.25 -27.89
C GLN A 23 -31.81 32.34 -28.35
N ILE A 24 -31.54 32.09 -29.63
CA ILE A 24 -30.20 32.20 -30.25
C ILE A 24 -29.61 33.59 -30.06
N LYS A 25 -30.37 34.64 -30.38
CA LYS A 25 -29.92 36.03 -30.22
C LYS A 25 -29.65 36.37 -28.75
N THR A 26 -30.54 35.96 -27.86
CA THR A 26 -30.43 36.25 -26.42
C THR A 26 -29.23 35.55 -25.80
N THR A 27 -29.00 34.27 -26.09
CA THR A 27 -27.85 33.54 -25.54
C THR A 27 -26.53 34.01 -26.13
N PHE A 28 -26.48 34.32 -27.44
CA PHE A 28 -25.30 34.91 -28.05
C PHE A 28 -24.92 36.22 -27.36
N ASN A 29 -25.85 37.17 -27.20
CA ASN A 29 -25.59 38.44 -26.52
C ASN A 29 -25.10 38.24 -25.08
N LYS A 30 -25.63 37.24 -24.37
CA LYS A 30 -25.20 36.89 -23.01
C LYS A 30 -23.77 36.34 -22.99
N LEU A 31 -23.44 35.41 -23.89
CA LEU A 31 -22.12 34.77 -23.96
C LEU A 31 -21.05 35.71 -24.52
N ALA A 32 -21.37 36.52 -25.52
CA ALA A 32 -20.50 37.53 -26.10
C ALA A 32 -20.06 38.56 -25.05
N LYS A 33 -20.97 39.02 -24.17
CA LYS A 33 -20.62 39.91 -23.06
C LYS A 33 -19.71 39.24 -22.02
N LYS A 34 -19.83 37.93 -21.82
CA LYS A 34 -19.04 37.16 -20.84
C LYS A 34 -17.62 36.88 -21.34
N TRP A 35 -17.49 36.60 -22.64
CA TRP A 35 -16.24 36.15 -23.27
C TRP A 35 -15.60 37.23 -24.16
N HIS A 36 -16.01 38.49 -24.04
CA HIS A 36 -15.37 39.58 -24.77
C HIS A 36 -13.90 39.71 -24.34
N PRO A 37 -12.93 39.79 -25.29
CA PRO A 37 -11.50 39.83 -24.96
C PRO A 37 -11.13 41.00 -24.02
N ASP A 38 -11.83 42.12 -24.11
CA ASP A 38 -11.61 43.29 -23.23
C ASP A 38 -12.13 43.11 -21.79
N LYS A 39 -12.94 42.08 -21.52
CA LYS A 39 -13.56 41.85 -20.20
C LYS A 39 -12.93 40.71 -19.42
N VAL A 40 -12.04 39.93 -20.04
CA VAL A 40 -11.36 38.80 -19.40
C VAL A 40 -9.95 39.20 -18.94
N THR A 41 -9.43 38.50 -17.95
CA THR A 41 -8.06 38.68 -17.49
C THR A 41 -7.05 38.37 -18.61
N PRO A 42 -5.85 38.99 -18.60
CA PRO A 42 -4.82 38.73 -19.62
C PRO A 42 -4.50 37.25 -19.81
N SER A 43 -4.51 36.47 -18.71
CA SER A 43 -4.28 35.02 -18.71
C SER A 43 -5.32 34.21 -19.51
N LYS A 44 -6.52 34.75 -19.73
CA LYS A 44 -7.62 34.09 -20.45
C LYS A 44 -7.91 34.73 -21.81
N GLN A 45 -7.15 35.74 -22.22
CA GLN A 45 -7.43 36.53 -23.41
C GLN A 45 -7.36 35.70 -24.71
N ILE A 46 -6.39 34.80 -24.82
CA ILE A 46 -6.24 33.90 -25.97
C ILE A 46 -7.42 32.92 -26.06
N GLU A 47 -7.80 32.31 -24.94
CA GLU A 47 -8.93 31.38 -24.87
C GLU A 47 -10.25 32.08 -25.18
N ALA A 48 -10.46 33.27 -24.60
CA ALA A 48 -11.65 34.08 -24.83
C ALA A 48 -11.76 34.53 -26.29
N THR A 49 -10.66 34.92 -26.92
CA THR A 49 -10.65 35.31 -28.34
C THR A 49 -11.06 34.14 -29.23
N ARG A 50 -10.49 32.95 -28.99
CA ARG A 50 -10.82 31.74 -29.75
C ARG A 50 -12.28 31.32 -29.54
N PHE A 51 -12.78 31.38 -28.31
CA PHE A 51 -14.16 31.04 -27.99
C PHE A 51 -15.15 32.07 -28.57
N PHE A 52 -14.81 33.36 -28.50
CA PHE A 52 -15.62 34.44 -29.05
C PHE A 52 -15.76 34.34 -30.57
N GLN A 53 -14.70 33.95 -31.27
CA GLN A 53 -14.77 33.67 -32.71
C GLN A 53 -15.78 32.56 -33.00
N ARG A 54 -15.70 31.43 -32.27
CA ARG A 54 -16.65 30.32 -32.42
C ARG A 54 -18.10 30.72 -32.10
N LEU A 55 -18.30 31.58 -31.10
CA LEU A 55 -19.62 32.14 -30.77
C LEU A 55 -20.19 32.97 -31.91
N ARG A 56 -19.36 33.81 -32.54
CA ARG A 56 -19.76 34.62 -33.70
C ARG A 56 -20.12 33.72 -34.88
N ASP A 57 -19.24 32.79 -35.24
CA ASP A 57 -19.48 31.86 -36.34
C ASP A 57 -20.79 31.06 -36.12
N ALA A 58 -21.04 30.62 -34.89
CA ALA A 58 -22.28 29.93 -34.53
C ALA A 58 -23.53 30.82 -34.66
N HIS A 59 -23.45 32.08 -34.24
CA HIS A 59 -24.55 33.02 -34.38
C HIS A 59 -24.83 33.33 -35.86
N ASP A 60 -23.80 33.52 -36.67
CA ASP A 60 -23.95 33.89 -38.08
C ASP A 60 -24.66 32.77 -38.87
N VAL A 61 -24.30 31.51 -38.62
CA VAL A 61 -24.95 30.35 -39.24
C VAL A 61 -26.38 30.14 -38.73
N LEU A 62 -26.62 30.30 -37.42
CA LEU A 62 -27.92 29.95 -36.81
C LEU A 62 -28.97 31.09 -36.84
N SER A 63 -28.55 32.34 -37.06
CA SER A 63 -29.46 33.49 -37.12
C SER A 63 -30.09 33.67 -38.51
N ASP A 64 -29.35 33.34 -39.56
CA ASP A 64 -29.82 33.32 -40.94
C ASP A 64 -30.71 32.09 -41.21
N ALA A 65 -31.84 32.28 -41.91
CA ALA A 65 -32.81 31.20 -42.11
C ALA A 65 -32.29 30.12 -43.08
N ASP A 66 -31.59 30.51 -44.14
CA ASP A 66 -31.13 29.62 -45.20
C ASP A 66 -29.88 28.86 -44.75
N LEU A 67 -28.93 29.56 -44.11
CA LEU A 67 -27.73 28.93 -43.55
C LEU A 67 -28.09 27.95 -42.44
N ARG A 68 -29.03 28.31 -41.55
CA ARG A 68 -29.52 27.41 -40.51
C ARG A 68 -30.16 26.16 -41.11
N LYS A 69 -30.99 26.31 -42.15
CA LYS A 69 -31.64 25.17 -42.80
C LYS A 69 -30.62 24.21 -43.39
N ASN A 70 -29.58 24.73 -44.04
CA ASN A 70 -28.50 23.91 -44.60
C ASN A 70 -27.66 23.22 -43.51
N TYR A 71 -27.38 23.92 -42.41
CA TYR A 71 -26.70 23.36 -41.25
C TYR A 71 -27.54 22.26 -40.57
N ASP A 72 -28.83 22.52 -40.34
CA ASP A 72 -29.78 21.60 -39.71
C ASP A 72 -29.91 20.29 -40.50
N ALA A 73 -29.82 20.35 -41.84
CA ALA A 73 -29.82 19.16 -42.71
C ALA A 73 -28.62 18.22 -42.47
N ASN A 74 -27.48 18.78 -42.04
CA ASN A 74 -26.26 18.01 -41.74
C ASN A 74 -26.08 17.72 -40.24
N TYR A 75 -26.90 18.32 -39.38
CA TYR A 75 -26.75 18.24 -37.92
C TYR A 75 -26.81 16.81 -37.37
N ALA A 76 -27.57 15.92 -38.03
CA ALA A 76 -27.65 14.51 -37.66
C ALA A 76 -26.30 13.77 -37.76
N LYS A 77 -25.38 14.24 -38.62
CA LYS A 77 -24.00 13.71 -38.73
C LYS A 77 -23.06 14.37 -37.73
N ILE A 78 -23.23 15.66 -37.45
CA ILE A 78 -22.38 16.46 -36.56
C ILE A 78 -22.59 16.04 -35.09
N LYS A 79 -23.84 15.94 -34.65
CA LYS A 79 -24.19 15.68 -33.24
C LYS A 79 -23.51 14.42 -32.65
N PRO A 80 -23.53 13.23 -33.28
CA PRO A 80 -22.90 12.04 -32.70
C PRO A 80 -21.38 12.13 -32.58
N LEU A 81 -20.71 12.86 -33.49
CA LEU A 81 -19.26 13.07 -33.43
C LEU A 81 -18.87 13.87 -32.19
N TRP A 82 -19.62 14.93 -31.91
CA TRP A 82 -19.42 15.75 -30.71
C TRP A 82 -19.83 15.03 -29.42
N ASP A 83 -20.91 14.26 -29.44
CA ASP A 83 -21.31 13.43 -28.30
C ASP A 83 -20.26 12.36 -27.96
N ALA A 84 -19.58 11.79 -28.96
CA ALA A 84 -18.47 10.87 -28.75
C ALA A 84 -17.23 11.60 -28.18
N TYR A 85 -16.88 12.76 -28.75
CA TYR A 85 -15.76 13.59 -28.29
C TYR A 85 -15.93 14.03 -26.83
N GLU A 86 -17.08 14.57 -26.44
CA GLU A 86 -17.32 14.99 -25.05
C GLU A 86 -17.29 13.84 -24.05
N ARG A 87 -17.83 12.67 -24.42
CA ARG A 87 -17.74 11.48 -23.56
C ARG A 87 -16.28 11.12 -23.30
N GLN A 88 -15.44 11.18 -24.33
CA GLN A 88 -14.01 10.92 -24.20
C GLN A 88 -13.31 11.99 -23.36
N VAL A 89 -13.60 13.28 -23.58
CA VAL A 89 -13.05 14.38 -22.77
C VAL A 89 -13.45 14.23 -21.31
N LYS A 90 -14.74 13.98 -21.00
CA LYS A 90 -15.20 13.73 -19.64
C LYS A 90 -14.50 12.55 -18.99
N VAL A 91 -14.35 11.43 -19.69
CA VAL A 91 -13.61 10.26 -19.19
C VAL A 91 -12.16 10.62 -18.89
N LEU A 92 -11.52 11.42 -19.74
CA LEU A 92 -10.14 11.87 -19.53
C LEU A 92 -10.00 12.87 -18.38
N GLU A 93 -10.93 13.82 -18.25
CA GLU A 93 -10.99 14.75 -17.12
C GLU A 93 -11.23 14.01 -15.82
N MET A 94 -12.14 13.03 -15.80
CA MET A 94 -12.34 12.14 -14.66
C MET A 94 -11.07 11.34 -14.35
N LYS A 95 -10.39 10.80 -15.36
CA LYS A 95 -9.11 10.09 -15.17
C LYS A 95 -8.00 11.03 -14.68
N LYS A 96 -7.91 12.26 -15.17
CA LYS A 96 -6.96 13.30 -14.73
C LYS A 96 -7.25 13.75 -13.31
N ALA A 97 -8.50 14.02 -12.96
CA ALA A 97 -8.92 14.36 -11.61
C ALA A 97 -8.67 13.21 -10.64
N ARG A 98 -8.95 11.96 -11.06
CA ARG A 98 -8.63 10.77 -10.27
C ARG A 98 -7.12 10.60 -10.09
N ARG A 99 -6.31 10.85 -11.12
CA ARG A 99 -4.83 10.83 -11.04
C ARG A 99 -4.27 11.97 -10.20
N ALA A 100 -4.82 13.18 -10.28
CA ALA A 100 -4.43 14.32 -9.45
C ALA A 100 -4.74 14.04 -7.97
N LYS A 101 -5.94 13.52 -7.68
CA LYS A 101 -6.33 13.08 -6.34
C LYS A 101 -5.50 11.89 -5.83
N PHE A 102 -5.06 11.01 -6.73
CA PHE A 102 -4.17 9.88 -6.42
C PHE A 102 -2.71 10.32 -6.19
N SER A 103 -2.26 11.40 -6.82
CA SER A 103 -0.89 11.92 -6.76
C SER A 103 -0.65 12.92 -5.62
N GLN A 104 -1.69 13.38 -4.91
CA GLN A 104 -1.58 14.51 -3.98
C GLN A 104 -1.62 14.15 -2.49
N SER A 105 -2.02 12.94 -2.13
CA SER A 105 -2.05 12.53 -0.71
C SER A 105 -0.79 11.73 -0.37
N MET A 106 0.36 12.41 -0.36
CA MET A 106 1.61 11.84 0.12
C MET A 106 1.73 12.06 1.63
N VAL A 107 2.06 11.00 2.35
CA VAL A 107 2.35 11.00 3.78
C VAL A 107 3.84 10.72 3.95
N VAL A 108 4.46 11.38 4.92
CA VAL A 108 5.85 11.14 5.28
C VAL A 108 5.89 10.26 6.52
N LEU A 109 6.60 9.14 6.46
CA LEU A 109 6.97 8.33 7.62
C LEU A 109 8.36 8.79 8.05
N ARG A 110 8.48 9.37 9.23
CA ARG A 110 9.75 9.89 9.75
C ARG A 110 10.41 8.86 10.64
N SER A 111 11.58 8.39 10.26
CA SER A 111 12.44 7.56 11.10
C SER A 111 13.46 8.42 11.86
N ALA A 112 14.30 7.79 12.69
CA ALA A 112 15.39 8.47 13.38
C ALA A 112 16.45 9.04 12.42
N THR A 113 16.66 8.42 11.25
CA THR A 113 17.74 8.80 10.33
C THR A 113 17.25 9.40 9.00
N GLU A 114 16.06 9.04 8.52
CA GLU A 114 15.53 9.48 7.23
C GLU A 114 13.98 9.56 7.14
N ASP A 115 13.49 10.28 6.13
CA ASP A 115 12.06 10.49 5.87
C ASP A 115 11.61 9.70 4.62
N PHE A 116 10.59 8.85 4.76
CA PHE A 116 10.03 8.05 3.67
C PHE A 116 8.69 8.59 3.18
N SER A 117 8.56 8.86 1.88
CA SER A 117 7.32 9.39 1.29
C SER A 117 6.47 8.28 0.68
N VAL A 118 5.21 8.16 1.14
CA VAL A 118 4.29 7.08 0.73
C VAL A 118 2.91 7.63 0.38
N HIS A 119 2.21 6.99 -0.55
CA HIS A 119 0.82 7.34 -0.84
C HIS A 119 -0.10 6.92 0.31
N GLU A 120 -0.84 7.88 0.87
CA GLU A 120 -1.75 7.71 1.99
C GLU A 120 -2.72 6.55 1.83
N HIS A 121 -3.33 6.43 0.66
CA HIS A 121 -4.34 5.41 0.38
C HIS A 121 -3.77 4.00 0.56
N ILE A 122 -2.49 3.80 0.27
CA ILE A 122 -1.85 2.49 0.35
C ILE A 122 -1.71 2.06 1.81
N ILE A 123 -1.28 2.98 2.68
CA ILE A 123 -1.11 2.70 4.12
C ILE A 123 -2.47 2.57 4.82
N THR A 124 -3.37 3.55 4.61
CA THR A 124 -4.67 3.62 5.31
C THR A 124 -5.60 2.47 4.98
N ARG A 125 -5.56 1.94 3.75
CA ARG A 125 -6.37 0.78 3.36
C ARG A 125 -5.95 -0.51 4.06
N ARG A 126 -4.68 -0.62 4.44
CA ARG A 126 -4.07 -1.86 4.93
C ARG A 126 -3.98 -1.92 6.44
N SER A 127 -3.75 -0.77 7.08
CA SER A 127 -3.56 -0.66 8.52
C SER A 127 -4.56 0.33 9.11
N GLU A 128 -5.48 -0.19 9.92
CA GLU A 128 -6.40 0.65 10.70
C GLU A 128 -5.64 1.47 11.77
N TYR A 129 -4.53 0.94 12.27
CA TYR A 129 -3.65 1.65 13.20
C TYR A 129 -3.07 2.92 12.54
N MET A 130 -2.47 2.78 11.35
CA MET A 130 -1.91 3.90 10.60
C MET A 130 -2.98 4.88 10.15
N GLN A 131 -4.18 4.41 9.79
CA GLN A 131 -5.31 5.29 9.50
C GLN A 131 -5.65 6.18 10.69
N ARG A 132 -5.83 5.60 11.89
CA ARG A 132 -6.15 6.37 13.10
C ARG A 132 -5.01 7.30 13.51
N ARG A 133 -3.76 6.88 13.32
CA ARG A 133 -2.58 7.71 13.59
C ARG A 133 -2.57 8.93 12.67
N LEU A 134 -2.82 8.73 11.38
CA LEU A 134 -2.89 9.79 10.37
C LEU A 134 -4.06 10.76 10.59
N GLU A 135 -5.23 10.27 11.03
CA GLU A 135 -6.39 11.12 11.35
C GLU A 135 -6.13 12.09 12.52
N ARG A 136 -5.17 11.76 13.40
CA ARG A 136 -4.74 12.61 14.52
C ARG A 136 -3.58 13.53 14.18
N THR A 137 -2.89 13.27 13.08
CA THR A 137 -1.76 14.07 12.61
C THR A 137 -2.26 15.31 11.88
N GLU A 138 -1.90 16.48 12.39
CA GLU A 138 -2.13 17.75 11.68
C GLU A 138 -1.21 17.86 10.46
N ALA A 139 -1.72 18.46 9.38
CA ALA A 139 -0.92 18.71 8.19
C ALA A 139 0.03 19.89 8.43
N ASP A 140 1.24 19.81 7.87
CA ASP A 140 2.22 20.89 7.91
C ASP A 140 1.84 22.06 6.96
N GLU A 141 2.70 23.09 6.90
CA GLU A 141 2.53 24.26 6.03
C GLU A 141 2.43 23.92 4.53
N ASN A 142 2.85 22.71 4.12
CA ASN A 142 2.81 22.21 2.76
C ASN A 142 1.71 21.16 2.53
N ASP A 143 0.74 21.05 3.44
CA ASP A 143 -0.33 20.04 3.42
C ASP A 143 0.20 18.59 3.47
N LYS A 144 1.42 18.38 3.98
CA LYS A 144 2.00 17.06 4.20
C LYS A 144 1.71 16.61 5.62
N ARG A 145 1.25 15.37 5.77
CA ARG A 145 1.10 14.73 7.08
C ARG A 145 2.33 13.89 7.37
N VAL A 146 2.90 14.06 8.57
CA VAL A 146 4.09 13.36 9.03
C VAL A 146 3.72 12.40 10.15
N ILE A 147 3.89 11.11 9.92
CA ILE A 147 3.76 10.09 10.96
C ILE A 147 5.15 9.89 11.57
N ASP A 148 5.28 10.22 12.84
CA ASP A 148 6.50 9.99 13.60
C ASP A 148 6.66 8.51 13.92
N MET A 149 7.81 7.94 13.54
CA MET A 149 8.19 6.53 13.70
C MET A 149 9.67 6.43 14.11
N THR A 150 10.19 7.42 14.86
CA THR A 150 11.60 7.43 15.30
C THR A 150 11.97 6.29 16.24
N ASP A 151 10.99 5.63 16.83
CA ASP A 151 11.18 4.46 17.69
C ASP A 151 11.51 3.19 16.87
N GLU A 152 11.35 3.24 15.55
CA GLU A 152 11.58 2.13 14.62
C GLU A 152 12.87 2.33 13.83
N GLU A 153 13.54 1.21 13.53
CA GLU A 153 14.72 1.22 12.68
C GLU A 153 14.36 1.61 11.23
N SER A 154 15.21 2.44 10.62
CA SER A 154 14.97 2.96 9.26
C SER A 154 14.84 1.85 8.22
N ASP A 155 15.59 0.76 8.38
CA ASP A 155 15.55 -0.39 7.48
C ASP A 155 14.22 -1.16 7.56
N VAL A 156 13.61 -1.22 8.74
CA VAL A 156 12.28 -1.82 8.95
C VAL A 156 11.22 -1.00 8.22
N ILE A 157 11.28 0.33 8.36
CA ILE A 157 10.37 1.24 7.66
C ILE A 157 10.60 1.15 6.16
N TYR A 158 11.86 1.14 5.70
CA TYR A 158 12.19 1.01 4.29
C TYR A 158 11.65 -0.28 3.69
N ALA A 159 11.85 -1.42 4.35
CA ALA A 159 11.34 -2.72 3.89
C ALA A 159 9.80 -2.73 3.82
N TYR A 160 9.13 -2.13 4.80
CA TYR A 160 7.68 -1.97 4.76
C TYR A 160 7.25 -1.08 3.59
N VAL A 161 7.89 0.07 3.38
CA VAL A 161 7.59 0.96 2.25
C VAL A 161 7.80 0.25 0.92
N ASN A 162 8.89 -0.50 0.75
CA ASN A 162 9.11 -1.28 -0.46
C ASN A 162 7.99 -2.31 -0.67
N TYR A 163 7.64 -3.06 0.39
CA TYR A 163 6.54 -4.01 0.36
C TYR A 163 5.20 -3.36 -0.03
N LEU A 164 4.91 -2.14 0.41
CA LEU A 164 3.65 -1.44 0.06
C LEU A 164 3.47 -1.26 -1.45
N TYR A 165 4.57 -1.16 -2.21
CA TYR A 165 4.54 -1.01 -3.67
C TYR A 165 4.74 -2.33 -4.40
N GLU A 166 5.63 -3.20 -3.92
CA GLU A 166 5.99 -4.44 -4.60
C GLU A 166 5.11 -5.63 -4.21
N ASN A 167 4.41 -5.54 -3.07
CA ASN A 167 3.68 -6.63 -2.41
C ASN A 167 4.56 -7.87 -2.16
N LYS A 168 5.86 -7.67 -1.98
CA LYS A 168 6.83 -8.70 -1.64
C LYS A 168 7.85 -8.14 -0.67
N VAL A 169 8.21 -8.92 0.34
CA VAL A 169 9.32 -8.55 1.23
C VAL A 169 10.61 -8.94 0.52
N ASP A 170 11.47 -7.95 0.28
CA ASP A 170 12.77 -8.20 -0.31
C ASP A 170 13.72 -8.78 0.73
N THR A 171 14.01 -10.07 0.58
CA THR A 171 14.93 -10.78 1.46
C THR A 171 16.41 -10.46 1.20
N GLU A 172 16.75 -9.81 0.08
CA GLU A 172 18.10 -9.31 -0.21
C GLU A 172 18.39 -8.00 0.53
N LEU A 173 17.37 -7.22 0.85
CA LEU A 173 17.52 -6.08 1.76
C LEU A 173 17.96 -6.54 3.15
N CYS A 174 17.48 -7.71 3.61
CA CYS A 174 18.00 -8.38 4.81
C CYS A 174 19.51 -8.69 4.72
N GLN A 175 20.12 -8.71 3.52
CA GLN A 175 21.56 -8.90 3.32
C GLN A 175 22.32 -7.58 3.20
N LYS A 176 21.73 -6.56 2.56
CA LYS A 176 22.40 -5.29 2.23
C LYS A 176 22.51 -4.33 3.41
N VAL A 177 21.51 -4.29 4.30
CA VAL A 177 21.45 -3.40 5.48
C VAL A 177 22.66 -3.56 6.41
N LEU A 178 23.36 -4.69 6.34
CA LEU A 178 24.45 -5.05 7.25
C LEU A 178 25.84 -4.96 6.60
N THR A 179 25.92 -4.43 5.37
CA THR A 179 27.18 -4.36 4.60
C THR A 179 28.08 -3.19 4.99
N PHE A 180 27.80 -2.46 6.07
CA PHE A 180 28.62 -1.31 6.46
C PHE A 180 30.04 -1.70 6.86
N ASP A 181 30.23 -2.90 7.43
CA ASP A 181 31.54 -3.44 7.79
C ASP A 181 31.79 -4.76 7.06
N GLY A 182 32.09 -4.66 5.77
CA GLY A 182 32.33 -5.80 4.90
C GLY A 182 33.43 -6.73 5.42
N GLU A 183 33.03 -7.85 6.04
CA GLU A 183 33.65 -9.17 6.04
C GLU A 183 32.87 -10.08 7.02
N PHE A 184 31.88 -10.84 6.52
CA PHE A 184 31.26 -11.92 7.30
C PHE A 184 31.09 -13.19 6.45
N ASN A 185 31.32 -14.31 7.11
CA ASN A 185 31.06 -15.67 6.65
C ASN A 185 29.55 -15.94 6.52
N ASP A 186 29.17 -16.98 5.77
CA ASP A 186 27.77 -17.35 5.47
C ASP A 186 26.88 -17.45 6.73
N GLU A 187 27.43 -17.92 7.86
CA GLU A 187 26.70 -18.07 9.13
C GLU A 187 26.35 -16.73 9.81
N GLY A 188 27.25 -15.75 9.76
CA GLY A 188 26.98 -14.40 10.26
C GLY A 188 25.84 -13.73 9.49
N SER A 189 25.78 -13.90 8.17
CA SER A 189 24.70 -13.35 7.35
C SER A 189 23.32 -13.93 7.70
N ILE A 190 23.25 -15.23 8.03
CA ILE A 190 21.99 -15.91 8.36
C ILE A 190 21.40 -15.39 9.67
N SER A 191 22.21 -15.27 10.72
CA SER A 191 21.74 -14.80 12.04
C SER A 191 21.12 -13.40 11.96
N HIS A 192 21.79 -12.47 11.26
CA HIS A 192 21.27 -11.11 11.12
C HIS A 192 20.00 -11.04 10.26
N GLN A 193 19.86 -11.86 9.21
CA GLN A 193 18.61 -11.95 8.44
C GLN A 193 17.44 -12.40 9.31
N GLN A 194 17.66 -13.36 10.23
CA GLN A 194 16.64 -13.81 11.15
C GLN A 194 16.25 -12.73 12.16
N VAL A 195 17.22 -11.95 12.66
CA VAL A 195 16.98 -10.78 13.50
C VAL A 195 16.11 -9.77 12.78
N PHE A 196 16.44 -9.44 11.53
CA PHE A 196 15.68 -8.49 10.73
C PHE A 196 14.25 -8.98 10.46
N LEU A 197 14.06 -10.25 10.09
CA LEU A 197 12.72 -10.83 9.93
C LEU A 197 11.92 -10.80 11.24
N ALA A 198 12.55 -11.02 12.39
CA ALA A 198 11.90 -10.89 13.69
C ALA A 198 11.46 -9.45 13.97
N GLN A 199 12.29 -8.45 13.66
CA GLN A 199 11.91 -7.03 13.76
C GLN A 199 10.71 -6.71 12.86
N LEU A 200 10.71 -7.20 11.61
CA LEU A 200 9.57 -7.02 10.70
C LEU A 200 8.28 -7.67 11.23
N LEU A 201 8.36 -8.83 11.90
CA LEU A 201 7.20 -9.49 12.51
C LEU A 201 6.61 -8.65 13.65
N VAL A 202 7.47 -8.15 14.54
CA VAL A 202 7.06 -7.26 15.64
C VAL A 202 6.39 -6.01 15.07
N PHE A 203 7.06 -5.36 14.12
CA PHE A 203 6.57 -4.15 13.48
C PHE A 203 5.23 -4.38 12.78
N ALA A 204 5.08 -5.48 12.02
CA ALA A 204 3.85 -5.82 11.32
C ALA A 204 2.65 -6.00 12.27
N GLU A 205 2.88 -6.59 13.45
CA GLU A 205 1.87 -6.74 14.50
C GLU A 205 1.53 -5.40 15.15
N GLU A 206 2.53 -4.54 15.41
CA GLU A 206 2.33 -3.20 15.95
C GLU A 206 1.44 -2.35 15.02
N ILE A 207 1.80 -2.30 13.73
CA ILE A 207 1.05 -1.54 12.73
C ILE A 207 -0.26 -2.23 12.33
N LYS A 208 -0.52 -3.45 12.82
CA LYS A 208 -1.72 -4.24 12.52
C LYS A 208 -1.97 -4.45 11.02
N ASP A 209 -0.92 -4.63 10.23
CA ASP A 209 -1.03 -5.01 8.81
C ASP A 209 -0.86 -6.54 8.69
N ASN A 210 -2.00 -7.25 8.74
CA ASN A 210 -2.01 -8.71 8.66
C ASN A 210 -1.45 -9.25 7.34
N ALA A 211 -1.58 -8.50 6.23
CA ALA A 211 -1.09 -8.96 4.94
C ALA A 211 0.43 -8.79 4.83
N PHE A 212 0.99 -7.74 5.45
CA PHE A 212 2.43 -7.61 5.63
C PHE A 212 2.97 -8.67 6.57
N PHE A 213 2.32 -8.88 7.73
CA PHE A 213 2.66 -9.92 8.69
C PHE A 213 2.77 -11.31 8.01
N ASN A 214 1.74 -11.70 7.25
CA ASN A 214 1.74 -12.98 6.55
C ASN A 214 2.86 -13.10 5.51
N GLU A 215 3.22 -12.01 4.84
CA GLU A 215 4.33 -12.02 3.89
C GLU A 215 5.69 -12.20 4.59
N VAL A 216 5.89 -11.55 5.74
CA VAL A 216 7.09 -11.75 6.56
C VAL A 216 7.16 -13.19 7.08
N VAL A 217 6.03 -13.77 7.50
CA VAL A 217 5.94 -15.20 7.88
C VAL A 217 6.32 -16.11 6.70
N ASN A 218 5.82 -15.82 5.49
CA ASN A 218 6.19 -16.58 4.30
C ASN A 218 7.70 -16.47 4.01
N ALA A 219 8.27 -15.27 4.12
CA ALA A 219 9.70 -15.05 3.93
C ALA A 219 10.53 -15.85 4.94
N LEU A 220 10.10 -15.88 6.22
CA LEU A 220 10.74 -16.69 7.26
C LEU A 220 10.65 -18.19 6.96
N ALA A 221 9.46 -18.69 6.58
CA ALA A 221 9.26 -20.09 6.24
C ALA A 221 10.13 -20.51 5.04
N MET A 222 10.17 -19.69 3.98
CA MET A 222 11.04 -19.92 2.82
C MET A 222 12.51 -19.97 3.18
N ARG A 223 12.97 -19.17 4.17
CA ARG A 223 14.34 -19.22 4.66
C ARG A 223 14.62 -20.51 5.41
N ILE A 224 13.71 -20.95 6.28
CA ILE A 224 13.86 -22.21 7.01
C ILE A 224 13.91 -23.39 6.03
N ASP A 225 13.06 -23.40 5.00
CA ASP A 225 13.02 -24.45 3.98
C ASP A 225 14.26 -24.45 3.06
N THR A 226 15.00 -23.34 3.00
CA THR A 226 16.24 -23.25 2.21
C THR A 226 17.42 -23.76 3.05
N PRO A 227 18.04 -24.91 2.71
CA PRO A 227 19.14 -25.45 3.50
C PRO A 227 20.37 -24.53 3.43
N CYS A 228 21.11 -24.45 4.53
CA CYS A 228 22.40 -23.77 4.54
C CYS A 228 23.44 -24.52 3.67
N SER A 229 24.62 -23.95 3.49
CA SER A 229 25.73 -24.57 2.74
C SER A 229 26.12 -25.96 3.27
N GLN A 230 25.79 -26.27 4.52
CA GLN A 230 26.00 -27.58 5.15
C GLN A 230 24.81 -28.55 5.01
N GLY A 231 23.74 -28.18 4.31
CA GLY A 231 22.58 -29.03 4.05
C GLY A 231 21.53 -29.08 5.17
N ASN A 232 21.75 -28.35 6.27
CA ASN A 232 20.82 -28.28 7.40
C ASN A 232 19.83 -27.12 7.27
N HIS A 233 18.62 -27.30 7.78
CA HIS A 233 17.64 -26.22 7.92
C HIS A 233 18.00 -25.35 9.13
N VAL A 234 17.94 -24.02 8.98
CA VAL A 234 18.32 -23.09 10.04
C VAL A 234 17.08 -22.40 10.60
N PHE A 235 16.81 -22.66 11.88
CA PHE A 235 15.68 -22.08 12.61
C PHE A 235 16.09 -20.82 13.36
N PRO A 236 15.15 -19.93 13.72
CA PRO A 236 15.46 -18.71 14.46
C PRO A 236 16.10 -19.01 15.81
N GLY A 237 17.28 -18.48 16.09
CA GLY A 237 17.97 -18.63 17.38
C GLY A 237 17.34 -17.84 18.54
N GLY A 238 18.02 -17.79 19.68
CA GLY A 238 17.60 -17.12 20.91
C GLY A 238 17.38 -15.61 20.72
N GLY A 239 18.32 -14.92 20.07
CA GLY A 239 18.22 -13.48 19.78
C GLY A 239 16.94 -13.05 19.03
N PRO A 240 16.65 -13.58 17.83
CA PRO A 240 15.41 -13.30 17.10
C PRO A 240 14.14 -13.63 17.91
N ILE A 241 14.15 -14.75 18.65
CA ILE A 241 13.01 -15.15 19.49
C ILE A 241 12.82 -14.16 20.65
N GLN A 242 13.91 -13.70 21.27
CA GLN A 242 13.88 -12.70 22.32
C GLN A 242 13.24 -11.41 21.83
N LEU A 243 13.63 -10.91 20.66
CA LEU A 243 13.02 -9.72 20.05
C LEU A 243 11.51 -9.87 19.88
N VAL A 244 11.03 -11.02 19.38
CA VAL A 244 9.59 -11.26 19.24
C VAL A 244 8.90 -11.30 20.61
N TYR A 245 9.51 -11.92 21.62
CA TYR A 245 8.92 -11.98 22.96
C TYR A 245 8.91 -10.63 23.67
N GLU A 246 9.93 -9.79 23.49
CA GLU A 246 9.97 -8.45 24.09
C GLU A 246 9.05 -7.47 23.36
N GLY A 247 8.92 -7.58 22.04
CA GLY A 247 8.16 -6.67 21.20
C GLY A 247 6.67 -6.99 21.04
N THR A 248 6.19 -8.15 21.51
CA THR A 248 4.78 -8.56 21.32
C THR A 248 4.13 -8.99 22.63
N CYS A 249 2.82 -9.21 22.63
CA CYS A 249 2.07 -9.67 23.79
C CYS A 249 1.92 -11.21 23.84
N ASP A 250 1.49 -11.77 24.97
CA ASP A 250 1.34 -13.23 25.16
C ASP A 250 0.33 -13.88 24.20
N THR A 251 -0.58 -13.10 23.63
CA THR A 251 -1.56 -13.57 22.62
C THR A 251 -1.09 -13.33 21.18
N SER A 252 0.17 -12.96 20.99
CA SER A 252 0.76 -12.65 19.68
C SER A 252 0.71 -13.85 18.74
N PRO A 253 0.21 -13.68 17.50
CA PRO A 253 0.35 -14.66 16.44
C PRO A 253 1.81 -15.01 16.12
N ALA A 254 2.75 -14.06 16.23
CA ALA A 254 4.16 -14.29 16.00
C ALA A 254 4.74 -15.28 17.02
N ARG A 255 4.46 -15.07 18.31
CA ARG A 255 4.87 -16.00 19.38
C ARG A 255 4.27 -17.37 19.18
N ALA A 256 2.97 -17.44 18.86
CA ALA A 256 2.29 -18.70 18.60
C ALA A 256 2.94 -19.45 17.42
N MET A 257 3.23 -18.77 16.32
CA MET A 257 3.92 -19.35 15.17
C MET A 257 5.29 -19.94 15.57
N LEU A 258 6.13 -19.19 16.28
CA LEU A 258 7.44 -19.66 16.73
C LEU A 258 7.33 -20.89 17.64
N VAL A 259 6.39 -20.86 18.60
CA VAL A 259 6.14 -21.98 19.51
C VAL A 259 5.68 -23.23 18.77
N HIS A 260 4.81 -23.07 17.77
CA HIS A 260 4.35 -24.17 16.93
C HIS A 260 5.50 -24.78 16.12
N MET A 261 6.30 -23.93 15.47
CA MET A 261 7.48 -24.33 14.71
C MET A 261 8.45 -25.16 15.56
N TYR A 262 8.77 -24.70 16.78
CA TYR A 262 9.67 -25.41 17.68
C TYR A 262 9.06 -26.69 18.26
N ALA A 263 7.78 -26.68 18.66
CA ALA A 263 7.16 -27.86 19.23
C ALA A 263 7.08 -29.04 18.24
N GLU A 264 7.12 -28.76 16.93
CA GLU A 264 7.06 -29.77 15.87
C GLU A 264 8.44 -30.23 15.38
N ASN A 265 9.47 -29.37 15.45
CA ASN A 265 10.77 -29.63 14.81
C ASN A 265 11.97 -29.66 15.76
N ALA A 266 11.86 -29.11 16.98
CA ALA A 266 13.01 -28.98 17.86
C ALA A 266 13.54 -30.33 18.35
N VAL A 267 14.87 -30.44 18.40
CA VAL A 267 15.61 -31.59 18.94
C VAL A 267 16.28 -31.24 20.27
N GLU A 268 16.75 -32.25 21.00
CA GLU A 268 17.36 -32.08 22.33
C GLU A 268 18.53 -31.08 22.32
N ASP A 269 19.39 -31.17 21.31
CA ASP A 269 20.59 -30.35 21.18
C ASP A 269 20.28 -28.85 21.07
N TRP A 270 19.10 -28.48 20.57
CA TRP A 270 18.72 -27.07 20.40
C TRP A 270 18.54 -26.32 21.72
N PHE A 271 18.29 -27.03 22.82
CA PHE A 271 18.17 -26.44 24.16
C PHE A 271 19.43 -26.65 25.01
N SER A 272 20.45 -27.29 24.45
CA SER A 272 21.68 -27.65 25.17
C SER A 272 22.77 -26.57 25.10
N ASP A 273 22.68 -25.67 24.12
CA ASP A 273 23.68 -24.63 23.89
C ASP A 273 23.41 -23.40 24.79
N SER A 274 24.36 -23.10 25.67
CA SER A 274 24.29 -21.95 26.58
C SER A 274 24.74 -20.64 25.95
N SER A 275 25.28 -20.66 24.72
CA SER A 275 25.82 -19.48 24.05
C SER A 275 24.75 -18.54 23.48
N ASP A 276 23.57 -19.05 23.16
CA ASP A 276 22.42 -18.29 22.66
C ASP A 276 21.14 -18.68 23.44
N PRO A 277 20.98 -18.19 24.68
CA PRO A 277 19.92 -18.64 25.56
C PRO A 277 18.55 -18.14 25.09
N TYR A 278 17.57 -19.05 25.02
CA TYR A 278 16.19 -18.70 24.72
C TYR A 278 15.50 -18.01 25.91
N PRO A 279 14.53 -17.11 25.65
CA PRO A 279 13.70 -16.53 26.71
C PRO A 279 13.00 -17.62 27.55
N THR A 280 13.02 -17.48 28.87
CA THR A 280 12.39 -18.45 29.79
C THR A 280 10.92 -18.71 29.46
N GLN A 281 10.19 -17.64 29.10
CA GLN A 281 8.79 -17.71 28.74
C GLN A 281 8.58 -18.51 27.45
N PHE A 282 9.45 -18.35 26.46
CA PHE A 282 9.41 -19.12 25.23
C PHE A 282 9.58 -20.61 25.49
N SER A 283 10.59 -20.99 26.28
CA SER A 283 10.81 -22.39 26.66
C SER A 283 9.60 -23.00 27.38
N TYR A 284 8.95 -22.22 28.25
CA TYR A 284 7.70 -22.63 28.90
C TYR A 284 6.56 -22.84 27.89
N ASP A 285 6.40 -21.94 26.94
CA ASP A 285 5.33 -22.02 25.93
C ASP A 285 5.55 -23.19 24.95
N VAL A 286 6.79 -23.45 24.55
CA VAL A 286 7.19 -24.65 23.79
C VAL A 286 6.88 -25.92 24.60
N LEU A 287 7.32 -26.00 25.85
CA LEU A 287 7.04 -27.15 26.72
C LEU A 287 5.52 -27.37 26.86
N ARG A 288 4.76 -26.31 27.12
CA ARG A 288 3.30 -26.36 27.23
C ARG A 288 2.66 -26.86 25.93
N ARG A 289 3.17 -26.43 24.77
CA ARG A 289 2.70 -26.89 23.46
C ARG A 289 3.05 -28.36 23.23
N VAL A 290 4.28 -28.78 23.50
CA VAL A 290 4.72 -30.18 23.38
C VAL A 290 3.89 -31.08 24.30
N LEU A 291 3.61 -30.67 25.54
CA LEU A 291 2.74 -31.42 26.45
C LEU A 291 1.30 -31.56 25.92
N LYS A 292 0.76 -30.52 25.27
CA LYS A 292 -0.55 -30.58 24.61
C LYS A 292 -0.54 -31.54 23.42
N LEU A 293 0.53 -31.55 22.60
CA LEU A 293 0.69 -32.51 21.50
C LEU A 293 0.84 -33.95 22.01
N ARG A 294 1.51 -34.12 23.16
CA ARG A 294 1.67 -35.42 23.81
C ARG A 294 0.39 -35.93 24.42
N SER A 295 -0.52 -35.06 24.87
CA SER A 295 -1.75 -35.39 25.59
C SER A 295 -2.70 -36.22 24.72
N PRO A 296 -2.76 -37.55 24.88
CA PRO A 296 -3.86 -38.32 24.36
C PRO A 296 -4.98 -38.21 25.41
N GLN A 297 -6.24 -38.14 25.04
CA GLN A 297 -7.24 -38.60 26.00
C GLN A 297 -6.89 -40.07 26.35
N SER A 298 -6.38 -40.30 27.56
CA SER A 298 -5.96 -41.58 28.17
C SER A 298 -5.00 -42.47 27.36
N ARG A 299 -3.73 -42.58 27.77
CA ARG A 299 -2.99 -43.84 27.61
C ARG A 299 -3.00 -44.55 28.96
N GLY A 300 -3.83 -45.59 29.04
CA GLY A 300 -4.01 -46.46 30.19
C GLY A 300 -2.76 -47.25 30.54
N SER A 301 -1.80 -46.56 31.15
CA SER A 301 -0.80 -47.16 32.02
C SER A 301 -0.84 -46.34 33.30
N LYS A 302 -1.11 -46.99 34.43
CA LYS A 302 -1.07 -46.29 35.72
C LYS A 302 0.36 -45.87 35.92
N PHE A 303 0.58 -44.57 36.16
CA PHE A 303 1.86 -43.98 36.56
C PHE A 303 2.63 -44.80 37.62
N TYR A 304 1.92 -45.60 38.42
CA TYR A 304 2.45 -46.50 39.43
C TYR A 304 3.10 -47.81 38.92
N ASP A 305 2.79 -48.29 37.71
CA ASP A 305 3.27 -49.58 37.22
C ASP A 305 4.74 -49.52 36.72
N SER A 306 5.20 -48.35 36.29
CA SER A 306 6.58 -48.10 35.80
C SER A 306 7.63 -47.92 36.91
N ARG A 307 7.24 -47.87 38.19
CA ARG A 307 8.18 -47.65 39.31
C ARG A 307 9.19 -48.80 39.48
N LYS A 308 8.83 -50.02 39.06
CA LYS A 308 9.70 -51.20 39.16
C LYS A 308 10.96 -51.08 38.30
N ASP A 309 10.94 -50.21 37.28
CA ASP A 309 12.08 -50.01 36.38
C ASP A 309 12.98 -48.83 36.81
N TRP A 310 12.50 -47.93 37.66
CA TRP A 310 13.27 -46.78 38.14
C TRP A 310 14.31 -47.15 39.20
N HIS A 311 14.11 -48.27 39.90
CA HIS A 311 15.06 -48.79 40.88
C HIS A 311 16.18 -49.64 40.25
N LYS A 312 16.15 -49.93 38.94
CA LYS A 312 17.16 -50.75 38.25
C LYS A 312 18.34 -49.96 37.68
N ALA A 313 18.30 -48.63 37.70
CA ALA A 313 19.38 -47.77 37.17
C ALA A 313 20.45 -47.40 38.21
N CYS A 314 20.34 -47.89 39.45
CA CYS A 314 21.39 -47.78 40.47
C CYS A 314 21.89 -49.19 40.81
N GLY A 315 22.65 -49.78 39.88
CA GLY A 315 23.36 -51.04 40.02
C GLY A 315 24.50 -51.07 39.03
#